data_AF-A0A1A7KKS0-F1
#
_entry.id   AF-A0A1A7KKS0-F1
#
_cell.length_a   1.000
_cell.length_b   1.000
_cell.length_c   1.000
_cell.angle_alpha   90.00
_cell.angle_beta   90.00
_cell.angle_gamma   90.00
#
_symmetry.space_group_name_H-M   'P 1'
#
loop_
_entity.id
_entity.type
_entity.pdbx_description
1 polymer ?
#
loop_
_entity_poly.entity_id
_entity_poly.type
_entity_poly.pdbx_seq_one_letter_code
_entity_poly.pdbx_strand_id
1 'polypeptide(L)'
;MKLNILKTEVAFQILLSLGSFLYLVIDHNKQNQASDFFIALFFIGVANLLGFLIRISVVASKLHRYYFFGVILFFLLLFGISSLTIDSKVDFVMNFMGIGGILFNIYYLVYGFYLIRNHSKK
;
A
#
# COMPACT_ATOMS: atom_id res chain seq x y z
N MET A 1 17.03 -15.84 11.29
CA MET A 1 17.33 -14.98 10.12
C MET A 1 16.08 -14.45 9.43
N LYS A 2 15.19 -15.31 8.91
CA LYS A 2 13.93 -14.92 8.25
C LYS A 2 13.03 -14.00 9.10
N LEU A 3 12.89 -14.30 10.39
CA LEU A 3 12.11 -13.48 11.33
C LEU A 3 12.65 -12.06 11.50
N ASN A 4 13.98 -11.90 11.53
CA ASN A 4 14.60 -10.57 11.66
C ASN A 4 14.38 -9.74 10.39
N ILE A 5 14.48 -10.37 9.20
CA ILE A 5 14.19 -9.71 7.92
C ILE A 5 12.74 -9.21 7.89
N LEU A 6 11.77 -10.04 8.31
CA LEU A 6 10.36 -9.64 8.38
C LEU A 6 10.13 -8.49 9.38
N LYS A 7 10.74 -8.54 10.56
CA LYS A 7 10.62 -7.47 11.56
C LYS A 7 11.18 -6.15 11.03
N THR A 8 12.36 -6.18 10.38
CA THR A 8 12.96 -4.99 9.79
C THR A 8 12.11 -4.43 8.65
N GLU A 9 11.58 -5.28 7.78
CA GLU A 9 10.71 -4.87 6.69
C GLU A 9 9.42 -4.20 7.20
N VAL A 10 8.72 -4.81 8.16
CA VAL A 10 7.52 -4.22 8.76
C VAL A 10 7.84 -2.90 9.47
N ALA A 11 8.97 -2.81 10.19
CA ALA A 11 9.39 -1.56 10.83
C ALA A 11 9.62 -0.44 9.81
N PHE A 12 10.28 -0.75 8.70
CA PHE A 12 10.50 0.19 7.61
C PHE A 12 9.17 0.64 6.96
N GLN A 13 8.25 -0.30 6.75
CA GLN A 13 6.90 -0.03 6.23
C GLN A 13 6.14 0.96 7.12
N ILE A 14 6.21 0.77 8.44
CA ILE A 14 5.55 1.63 9.43
C ILE A 14 6.16 3.02 9.41
N LEU A 15 7.48 3.13 9.39
CA LEU A 15 8.19 4.41 9.35
C LEU A 15 7.82 5.20 8.09
N LEU A 16 7.78 4.54 6.93
CA LEU A 16 7.35 5.19 5.69
C LEU A 16 5.88 5.58 5.73
N SER A 17 5.00 4.71 6.22
CA SER A 17 3.57 5.01 6.34
C SER A 17 3.30 6.21 7.26
N LEU A 18 3.99 6.27 8.39
CA LEU A 18 3.90 7.39 9.33
C LEU A 18 4.50 8.66 8.74
N GLY A 19 5.66 8.57 8.09
CA GLY A 19 6.30 9.71 7.43
C GLY A 19 5.43 10.30 6.33
N SER A 20 4.87 9.46 5.46
CA SER A 20 3.92 9.88 4.44
C SER A 20 2.63 10.46 5.04
N PHE A 21 2.09 9.87 6.10
CA PHE A 21 0.91 10.42 6.79
C PHE A 21 1.19 11.81 7.38
N LEU A 22 2.30 11.97 8.11
CA LEU A 22 2.69 13.25 8.70
C LEU A 22 2.93 14.30 7.62
N TYR A 23 3.59 13.93 6.52
CA TYR A 23 3.78 14.80 5.36
C TYR A 23 2.43 15.32 4.84
N LEU A 24 1.47 14.43 4.63
CA LEU A 24 0.13 14.82 4.18
C LEU A 24 -0.61 15.72 5.17
N VAL A 25 -0.52 15.45 6.48
CA VAL A 25 -1.18 16.28 7.51
C VAL A 25 -0.58 17.69 7.55
N ILE A 26 0.74 17.83 7.43
CA ILE A 26 1.42 19.13 7.45
C ILE A 26 1.08 19.92 6.18
N ASP A 27 1.09 19.26 5.02
CA ASP A 27 0.87 19.90 3.72
C ASP A 27 -0.61 20.19 3.43
N HIS A 28 -1.55 19.51 4.11
CA HIS A 28 -2.98 19.81 3.98
C HIS A 28 -3.31 21.28 4.31
N ASN A 29 -2.45 21.95 5.10
CA ASN A 29 -2.56 23.37 5.41
C ASN A 29 -2.09 24.31 4.27
N LYS A 30 -1.52 23.79 3.18
CA LYS A 30 -1.07 24.55 2.01
C LYS A 30 -1.92 24.17 0.78
N GLN A 31 -2.38 25.15 0.02
CA GLN A 31 -3.45 25.01 -1.00
C GLN A 31 -3.15 24.11 -2.22
N ASN A 32 -1.99 23.46 -2.35
CA ASN A 32 -1.63 22.55 -3.47
C ASN A 32 -1.74 21.07 -3.06
N GLN A 33 -2.96 20.58 -2.85
CA GLN A 33 -3.17 19.28 -2.19
C GLN A 33 -3.02 18.04 -3.10
N ALA A 34 -3.16 18.17 -4.42
CA ALA A 34 -3.27 17.01 -5.32
C ALA A 34 -1.93 16.37 -5.71
N SER A 35 -0.88 17.17 -5.98
CA SER A 35 0.45 16.65 -6.36
C SER A 35 1.11 15.90 -5.21
N ASP A 36 0.99 16.45 -4.01
CA ASP A 36 1.77 16.02 -2.85
C ASP A 36 1.17 14.75 -2.23
N PHE A 37 -0.16 14.60 -2.33
CA PHE A 37 -0.86 13.35 -2.10
C PHE A 37 -0.39 12.22 -3.01
N PHE A 38 -0.18 12.51 -4.30
CA PHE A 38 0.30 11.51 -5.26
C PHE A 38 1.73 11.08 -5.02
N ILE A 39 2.60 12.02 -4.65
CA ILE A 39 3.97 11.73 -4.28
C ILE A 39 3.99 10.79 -3.07
N ALA A 40 3.21 11.08 -2.03
CA ALA A 40 3.10 10.21 -0.85
C ALA A 40 2.56 8.81 -1.20
N LEU A 41 1.51 8.72 -2.00
CA LEU A 41 0.95 7.45 -2.48
C LEU A 41 1.95 6.65 -3.31
N PHE A 42 2.72 7.32 -4.16
CA PHE A 42 3.74 6.68 -4.98
C PHE A 42 4.81 6.03 -4.10
N PHE A 43 5.34 6.75 -3.09
CA PHE A 43 6.32 6.18 -2.16
C PHE A 43 5.77 5.03 -1.33
N ILE A 44 4.52 5.14 -0.83
CA ILE A 44 3.84 4.03 -0.14
C ILE A 44 3.66 2.83 -1.09
N GLY A 45 3.27 3.06 -2.34
CA GLY A 45 3.10 2.02 -3.35
C GLY A 45 4.39 1.28 -3.66
N VAL A 46 5.50 2.01 -3.86
CA VAL A 46 6.83 1.43 -4.05
C VAL A 46 7.27 0.63 -2.83
N ALA A 47 7.03 1.14 -1.62
CA ALA A 47 7.36 0.44 -0.38
C ALA A 47 6.55 -0.87 -0.24
N ASN A 48 5.24 -0.83 -0.52
CA ASN A 48 4.38 -2.02 -0.55
C ASN A 48 4.87 -3.06 -1.56
N LEU A 49 5.31 -2.64 -2.75
CA LEU A 49 5.85 -3.53 -3.78
C LEU A 49 7.18 -4.17 -3.33
N LEU A 50 8.13 -3.37 -2.85
CA LEU A 50 9.42 -3.86 -2.38
C LEU A 50 9.25 -4.81 -1.20
N GLY A 51 8.43 -4.44 -0.23
CA GLY A 51 8.05 -5.32 0.87
C GLY A 51 7.48 -6.63 0.33
N PHE A 52 6.52 -6.56 -0.60
CA PHE A 52 5.88 -7.77 -1.14
C PHE A 52 6.92 -8.71 -1.76
N LEU A 53 7.86 -8.18 -2.54
CA LEU A 53 8.98 -8.94 -3.12
C LEU A 53 9.88 -9.58 -2.05
N ILE A 54 10.18 -8.85 -0.96
CA ILE A 54 10.92 -9.40 0.18
C ILE A 54 10.13 -10.56 0.79
N ARG A 55 8.84 -10.39 1.07
CA ARG A 55 8.07 -11.42 1.77
C ARG A 55 7.85 -12.69 0.94
N ILE A 56 7.59 -12.59 -0.36
CA ILE A 56 7.49 -13.79 -1.23
C ILE A 56 8.82 -14.55 -1.31
N SER A 57 9.95 -13.84 -1.20
CA SER A 57 11.29 -14.43 -1.22
C SER A 57 11.67 -15.09 0.11
N VAL A 58 11.07 -14.64 1.22
CA VAL A 58 11.41 -15.11 2.57
C VAL A 58 10.47 -16.23 3.05
N VAL A 59 9.16 -16.13 2.74
CA VAL A 59 8.10 -16.99 3.30
C VAL A 59 7.15 -17.50 2.22
N ALA A 60 6.87 -18.80 2.24
CA ALA A 60 5.75 -19.37 1.49
C ALA A 60 4.43 -19.13 2.24
N SER A 61 3.50 -18.37 1.63
CA SER A 61 2.18 -18.10 2.21
C SER A 61 1.13 -17.85 1.12
N LYS A 62 -0.06 -18.44 1.30
CA LYS A 62 -1.20 -18.25 0.38
C LYS A 62 -1.70 -16.81 0.37
N LEU A 63 -1.42 -16.03 1.42
CA LEU A 63 -1.81 -14.63 1.54
C LEU A 63 -1.11 -13.72 0.51
N HIS A 64 0.04 -14.13 -0.04
CA HIS A 64 0.67 -13.44 -1.17
C HIS A 64 -0.21 -13.46 -2.42
N ARG A 65 -0.88 -14.60 -2.67
CA ARG A 65 -1.75 -14.78 -3.83
C ARG A 65 -2.98 -13.87 -3.74
N TYR A 66 -3.58 -13.74 -2.56
CA TYR A 66 -4.72 -12.85 -2.35
C TYR A 66 -4.34 -11.38 -2.49
N TYR A 67 -3.16 -10.98 -1.99
CA TYR A 67 -2.67 -9.62 -2.21
C TYR A 67 -2.54 -9.30 -3.70
N PHE A 68 -1.87 -10.19 -4.45
CA PHE A 68 -1.65 -10.01 -5.89
C PHE A 68 -2.97 -9.93 -6.67
N PHE A 69 -3.92 -10.83 -6.41
CA PHE A 69 -5.23 -10.77 -7.06
C PHE A 69 -6.05 -9.55 -6.65
N GLY A 70 -5.93 -9.11 -5.39
CA GLY A 70 -6.54 -7.87 -4.92
C GLY A 70 -6.04 -6.67 -5.73
N VAL A 71 -4.72 -6.56 -5.93
CA VAL A 71 -4.11 -5.49 -6.75
C VAL A 71 -4.62 -5.52 -8.20
N ILE A 72 -4.66 -6.70 -8.82
CA ILE A 72 -5.20 -6.85 -10.18
C ILE A 72 -6.67 -6.39 -10.24
N LEU A 73 -7.50 -6.90 -9.31
CA LEU A 73 -8.92 -6.56 -9.26
C LEU A 73 -9.12 -5.05 -9.07
N PHE A 74 -8.31 -4.42 -8.22
CA PHE A 74 -8.34 -2.97 -8.02
C PHE A 74 -8.10 -2.18 -9.31
N PHE A 75 -7.08 -2.56 -10.09
CA PHE A 75 -6.81 -1.89 -11.37
C PHE A 75 -7.88 -2.17 -12.43
N LEU A 76 -8.45 -3.37 -12.45
CA LEU A 76 -9.57 -3.70 -13.34
C LEU A 76 -10.82 -2.87 -13.00
N LEU A 77 -11.13 -2.71 -11.71
CA LEU A 77 -12.23 -1.86 -11.25
C LEU A 77 -11.96 -0.39 -11.60
N LEU A 78 -10.74 0.10 -11.36
CA LEU A 78 -10.37 1.47 -11.72
C LEU A 78 -10.54 1.71 -13.23
N PHE A 79 -10.06 0.78 -14.07
CA PHE A 79 -10.20 0.86 -15.52
C PHE A 79 -11.67 0.79 -15.96
N GLY A 80 -12.44 -0.14 -15.40
CA GLY A 80 -13.86 -0.32 -15.74
C GLY A 80 -14.68 0.91 -15.36
N ILE A 81 -14.49 1.45 -14.15
CA ILE A 81 -15.21 2.65 -13.71
C ILE A 81 -14.79 3.86 -14.55
N SER A 82 -13.48 4.08 -14.74
CA SER A 82 -12.94 5.19 -15.52
C SER A 82 -13.42 5.19 -16.98
N SER A 83 -13.52 4.02 -17.61
CA SER A 83 -13.97 3.90 -19.00
C SER A 83 -15.48 4.06 -19.18
N LEU A 84 -16.29 3.83 -18.14
CA LEU A 84 -17.76 3.95 -18.17
C LEU A 84 -18.25 5.35 -17.79
N THR A 85 -17.46 6.13 -17.04
CA THR A 85 -17.76 7.55 -16.78
C THR A 85 -17.27 8.43 -17.93
N ILE A 86 -18.18 8.79 -18.84
CA ILE A 86 -17.90 9.66 -20.01
C ILE A 86 -17.37 11.05 -19.59
N ASP A 87 -17.66 11.50 -18.37
CA ASP A 87 -17.28 12.81 -17.82
C ASP A 87 -16.38 12.72 -16.56
N SER A 88 -15.65 11.61 -16.34
CA SER A 88 -14.92 11.44 -15.06
C SER A 88 -13.87 12.52 -14.81
N LYS A 89 -14.25 13.45 -13.91
CA LYS A 89 -13.40 14.34 -13.14
C LYS A 89 -12.21 13.55 -12.63
N VAL A 90 -11.01 13.99 -13.01
CA VAL A 90 -9.71 13.53 -12.50
C VAL A 90 -9.80 13.19 -11.00
N ASP A 91 -10.46 14.03 -10.22
CA ASP A 91 -10.77 13.86 -8.80
C ASP A 91 -11.27 12.47 -8.38
N PHE A 92 -12.17 11.83 -9.16
CA PHE A 92 -12.66 10.49 -8.83
C PHE A 92 -11.56 9.45 -8.90
N VAL A 93 -10.79 9.46 -10.00
CA VAL A 93 -9.64 8.56 -10.19
C VAL A 93 -8.61 8.79 -9.09
N MET A 94 -8.33 10.06 -8.76
CA MET A 94 -7.40 10.43 -7.70
C MET A 94 -7.85 9.91 -6.34
N ASN A 95 -9.12 10.08 -5.98
CA ASN A 95 -9.69 9.61 -4.72
C ASN A 95 -9.72 8.08 -4.64
N PHE A 96 -10.08 7.40 -5.73
CA PHE A 96 -10.10 5.94 -5.80
C PHE A 96 -8.70 5.35 -5.64
N MET A 97 -7.70 5.92 -6.32
CA MET A 97 -6.28 5.56 -6.16
C MET A 97 -5.81 5.79 -4.72
N GLY A 98 -6.21 6.88 -4.10
CA GLY A 98 -5.88 7.18 -2.71
C GLY A 98 -6.45 6.18 -1.72
N ILE A 99 -7.76 5.93 -1.79
CA ILE A 99 -8.44 4.96 -0.93
C ILE A 99 -7.84 3.57 -1.12
N GLY A 100 -7.65 3.16 -2.38
CA GLY A 100 -7.02 1.88 -2.72
C GLY A 100 -5.63 1.73 -2.13
N GLY A 101 -4.76 2.73 -2.33
CA GLY A 101 -3.40 2.72 -1.80
C GLY A 101 -3.34 2.60 -0.28
N ILE A 102 -4.23 3.32 0.43
CA ILE A 102 -4.35 3.21 1.89
C ILE A 102 -4.80 1.80 2.30
N LEU A 103 -5.84 1.26 1.66
CA LEU A 103 -6.36 -0.09 1.96
C LEU A 103 -5.29 -1.17 1.74
N PHE A 104 -4.55 -1.11 0.63
CA PHE A 104 -3.45 -2.04 0.38
C PHE A 104 -2.34 -1.90 1.40
N ASN A 105 -1.98 -0.68 1.79
CA ASN A 105 -0.98 -0.46 2.83
C ASN A 105 -1.41 -1.04 4.18
N ILE A 106 -2.67 -0.84 4.59
CA ILE A 106 -3.22 -1.42 5.83
C ILE A 106 -3.20 -2.95 5.76
N TYR A 107 -3.72 -3.54 4.69
CA TYR A 107 -3.68 -4.99 4.49
C TYR A 107 -2.24 -5.49 4.60
N TYR A 108 -1.31 -4.78 3.97
CA TYR A 108 0.08 -5.17 3.91
C TYR A 108 0.76 -5.09 5.28
N LEU A 109 0.49 -4.07 6.10
CA LEU A 109 0.96 -3.98 7.48
C LEU A 109 0.41 -5.10 8.36
N VAL A 110 -0.90 -5.31 8.35
CA VAL A 110 -1.58 -6.36 9.14
C VAL A 110 -1.03 -7.73 8.77
N TYR A 111 -0.85 -7.98 7.46
CA TYR A 111 -0.27 -9.22 6.97
C TYR A 111 1.17 -9.43 7.45
N GLY A 112 1.98 -8.38 7.50
CA GLY A 112 3.35 -8.43 8.01
C GLY A 112 3.41 -8.86 9.47
N PHE A 113 2.59 -8.24 10.32
CA PHE A 113 2.47 -8.63 11.74
C PHE A 113 2.00 -10.07 11.91
N TYR A 114 1.03 -10.51 11.10
CA TYR A 114 0.55 -11.89 11.12
C TYR A 114 1.67 -12.89 10.79
N LEU A 115 2.47 -12.62 9.75
CA LEU A 115 3.60 -13.46 9.38
C LEU A 115 4.67 -13.55 10.48
N ILE A 116 5.03 -12.41 11.09
CA ILE A 116 5.97 -12.36 12.21
C ILE A 116 5.45 -13.19 13.39
N ARG A 117 4.17 -13.04 13.75
CA ARG A 117 3.55 -13.79 14.85
C ARG A 117 3.58 -15.29 14.58
N ASN A 118 3.24 -15.73 13.37
CA ASN A 118 3.26 -17.16 13.02
C ASN A 118 4.67 -17.74 12.99
N HIS A 119 5.67 -16.97 12.55
CA HIS A 119 7.07 -17.41 12.55
C HIS A 119 7.72 -17.37 13.92
N SER A 120 7.23 -16.54 14.85
CA SER A 120 7.73 -16.49 16.23
C SER A 120 7.17 -17.60 17.12
N LYS A 121 6.08 -18.26 16.71
CA LYS A 121 5.46 -19.39 17.42
C LYS A 121 5.97 -20.75 16.97
N LYS A 122 6.71 -20.80 15.86
CA LYS A 122 7.41 -21.99 15.36
C LYS A 122 8.85 -21.96 15.86
#